data_AF-A0A1M7YTN1-F1
#
_entry.id   AF-A0A1M7YTN1-F1
#
_cell.length_a   1.000
_cell.length_b   1.000
_cell.length_c   1.000
_cell.angle_alpha   90.00
_cell.angle_beta   90.00
_cell.angle_gamma   90.00
#
_symmetry.space_group_name_H-M   'P 1'
#
loop_
_entity.id
_entity.type
_entity.pdbx_description
1 polymer ?
#
loop_
_entity_poly.entity_id
_entity_poly.type
_entity_poly.pdbx_seq_one_letter_code
_entity_poly.pdbx_strand_id
1 'polypeptide(L)'
;MSIKIFIMRHGEAGFSASGDAERRLTVRGKVDSVSVLQQAVAHEKISVDRVLVSPYLRAQETWQEITGYVNAKTVETCDDITPYGQAEHVFSYMMALAEVDKIESFFLVSHLPLVGYLTSEFVRDVTPPMFPTSGLICLEYQPENQQGQLLQRFFPTVS
;
A
#
# COMPACT_ATOMS: atom_id res chain seq x y z
N MET A 1 -15.37 15.67 -2.08
CA MET A 1 -14.71 14.69 -2.98
C MET A 1 -14.19 13.53 -2.15
N SER A 2 -14.04 12.37 -2.75
CA SER A 2 -13.62 11.14 -2.07
C SER A 2 -12.28 10.67 -2.63
N ILE A 3 -11.40 10.18 -1.77
CA ILE A 3 -10.07 9.69 -2.11
C ILE A 3 -10.06 8.17 -1.94
N LYS A 4 -9.71 7.44 -3.00
CA LYS A 4 -9.57 5.99 -2.97
C LYS A 4 -8.13 5.60 -2.68
N ILE A 5 -7.91 4.73 -1.69
CA ILE A 5 -6.57 4.41 -1.21
C ILE A 5 -6.40 2.89 -1.16
N PHE A 6 -5.37 2.41 -1.85
CA PHE A 6 -4.91 1.03 -1.83
C PHE A 6 -3.64 0.96 -0.99
N ILE A 7 -3.66 0.22 0.11
CA ILE A 7 -2.49 0.01 0.98
C ILE A 7 -2.07 -1.45 0.88
N MET A 8 -0.87 -1.70 0.40
CA MET A 8 -0.30 -3.04 0.28
C MET A 8 0.93 -3.18 1.17
N ARG A 9 0.99 -4.27 1.95
CA ARG A 9 2.24 -4.70 2.56
C ARG A 9 3.08 -5.42 1.51
N HIS A 10 4.38 -5.16 1.48
CA HIS A 10 5.32 -5.89 0.62
C HIS A 10 5.16 -7.43 0.75
N GLY A 11 5.53 -8.14 -0.31
CA GLY A 11 5.53 -9.61 -0.33
C GLY A 11 6.54 -10.23 0.63
N GLU A 12 6.45 -11.55 0.81
CA GLU A 12 7.40 -12.28 1.66
C GLU A 12 8.84 -12.05 1.21
N ALA A 13 9.73 -11.73 2.17
CA ALA A 13 11.13 -11.43 1.92
C ALA A 13 12.05 -12.35 2.70
N GLY A 14 13.09 -12.84 2.04
CA GLY A 14 14.08 -13.75 2.62
C GLY A 14 14.92 -13.08 3.72
N PHE A 15 15.73 -13.88 4.42
CA PHE A 15 16.59 -13.40 5.51
C PHE A 15 18.03 -13.11 5.08
N SER A 16 18.44 -13.53 3.88
CA SER A 16 19.80 -13.38 3.38
C SER A 16 20.00 -12.02 2.70
N ALA A 17 20.55 -11.04 3.43
CA ALA A 17 20.98 -9.74 2.91
C ALA A 17 22.03 -9.10 3.83
N SER A 18 22.76 -8.10 3.33
CA SER A 18 23.76 -7.37 4.14
C SER A 18 23.11 -6.38 5.12
N GLY A 19 21.86 -5.98 4.89
CA GLY A 19 21.02 -5.22 5.83
C GLY A 19 19.52 -5.43 5.60
N ASP A 20 18.66 -5.01 6.54
CA ASP A 20 17.21 -5.24 6.43
C ASP A 20 16.62 -4.59 5.16
N ALA A 21 17.04 -3.37 4.83
CA ALA A 21 16.54 -2.64 3.65
C ALA A 21 16.85 -3.36 2.32
N GLU A 22 17.88 -4.21 2.28
CA GLU A 22 18.35 -4.93 1.08
C GLU A 22 17.75 -6.35 0.96
N ARG A 23 16.89 -6.75 1.90
CA ARG A 23 16.21 -8.04 1.81
C ARG A 23 15.33 -8.09 0.56
N ARG A 24 15.53 -9.14 -0.24
CA ARG A 24 14.77 -9.44 -1.45
C ARG A 24 13.53 -10.26 -1.16
N LEU A 25 12.55 -10.14 -2.05
CA LEU A 25 11.41 -11.04 -2.07
C LEU A 25 11.84 -12.49 -2.28
N THR A 26 11.15 -13.40 -1.61
CA THR A 26 11.18 -14.83 -1.96
C THR A 26 10.38 -15.06 -3.24
N VAL A 27 10.56 -16.23 -3.88
CA VAL A 27 9.71 -16.64 -5.01
C VAL A 27 8.24 -16.63 -4.60
N ARG A 28 7.94 -17.10 -3.39
CA ARG A 28 6.58 -17.11 -2.85
C ARG A 28 6.03 -15.69 -2.70
N GLY A 29 6.81 -14.76 -2.15
CA GLY A 29 6.41 -13.37 -1.99
C GLY A 29 6.06 -12.66 -3.31
N LYS A 30 6.77 -12.99 -4.40
CA LYS A 30 6.43 -12.50 -5.74
C LYS A 30 5.09 -13.06 -6.23
N VAL A 31 4.94 -14.38 -6.17
CA VAL A 31 3.71 -15.08 -6.61
C VAL A 31 2.49 -14.61 -5.84
N ASP A 32 2.59 -14.49 -4.52
CA ASP A 32 1.48 -14.04 -3.67
C ASP A 32 1.10 -12.59 -3.96
N SER A 33 2.08 -11.71 -4.22
CA SER A 33 1.82 -10.31 -4.57
C SER A 33 1.04 -10.19 -5.87
N VAL A 34 1.43 -10.95 -6.88
CA VAL A 34 0.70 -11.03 -8.16
C VAL A 34 -0.70 -11.61 -7.96
N SER A 35 -0.83 -12.71 -7.21
CA SER A 35 -2.12 -13.36 -6.96
C SER A 35 -3.11 -12.43 -6.25
N VAL A 36 -2.66 -11.72 -5.20
CA VAL A 36 -3.50 -10.76 -4.48
C VAL A 36 -3.94 -9.64 -5.40
N LEU A 37 -3.04 -9.09 -6.23
CA LEU A 37 -3.44 -8.01 -7.12
C LEU A 37 -4.36 -8.48 -8.24
N GLN A 38 -4.22 -9.70 -8.74
CA GLN A 38 -5.15 -10.30 -9.69
C GLN A 38 -6.57 -10.43 -9.09
N GLN A 39 -6.69 -10.83 -7.82
CA GLN A 39 -7.98 -10.85 -7.12
C GLN A 39 -8.61 -9.45 -7.05
N ALA A 40 -7.80 -8.44 -6.72
CA ALA A 40 -8.26 -7.06 -6.66
C ALA A 40 -8.70 -6.52 -8.02
N VAL A 41 -7.93 -6.79 -9.08
CA VAL A 41 -8.27 -6.39 -10.46
C VAL A 41 -9.52 -7.10 -11.00
N ALA A 42 -9.74 -8.36 -10.58
CA ALA A 42 -10.96 -9.08 -10.91
C ALA A 42 -12.20 -8.48 -10.23
N HIS A 43 -12.04 -7.88 -9.05
CA HIS A 43 -13.09 -7.12 -8.38
C HIS A 43 -13.31 -5.75 -9.04
N GLU A 44 -12.25 -5.02 -9.34
CA GLU A 44 -12.31 -3.73 -10.03
C GLU A 44 -10.98 -3.38 -10.72
N LYS A 45 -11.03 -2.73 -11.89
CA LYS A 45 -9.81 -2.22 -12.52
C LYS A 45 -9.16 -1.16 -11.63
N ILE A 46 -7.86 -1.31 -11.37
CA ILE A 46 -7.10 -0.38 -10.54
C ILE A 46 -6.46 0.67 -11.44
N SER A 47 -6.96 1.89 -11.37
CA SER A 47 -6.36 3.08 -11.97
C SER A 47 -6.14 4.10 -10.87
N VAL A 48 -4.90 4.56 -10.71
CA VAL A 48 -4.52 5.47 -9.62
C VAL A 48 -3.72 6.66 -10.12
N ASP A 49 -3.88 7.81 -9.48
CA ASP A 49 -3.15 9.02 -9.82
C ASP A 49 -1.72 8.97 -9.30
N ARG A 50 -1.53 8.45 -8.09
CA ARG A 50 -0.24 8.45 -7.39
C ARG A 50 0.07 7.09 -6.78
N VAL A 51 1.27 6.59 -7.04
CA VAL A 51 1.82 5.41 -6.38
C VAL A 51 3.00 5.82 -5.53
N LEU A 52 2.99 5.42 -4.25
CA LEU A 52 4.08 5.60 -3.30
C LEU A 52 4.68 4.24 -2.95
N VAL A 53 5.97 4.08 -3.18
CA VAL A 53 6.69 2.82 -2.89
C VAL A 53 7.82 3.09 -1.90
N SER A 54 7.89 2.31 -0.82
CA SER A 54 9.01 2.41 0.13
C SER A 54 10.35 2.15 -0.55
N PRO A 55 11.46 2.82 -0.15
CA PRO A 55 12.78 2.61 -0.73
C PRO A 55 13.36 1.21 -0.48
N TYR A 56 12.78 0.44 0.45
CA TYR A 56 13.29 -0.89 0.78
C TYR A 56 13.10 -1.86 -0.38
N LEU A 57 14.12 -2.68 -0.65
CA LEU A 57 14.19 -3.49 -1.86
C LEU A 57 12.97 -4.42 -2.02
N ARG A 58 12.52 -5.07 -0.94
CA ARG A 58 11.30 -5.89 -0.95
C ARG A 58 10.02 -5.15 -1.35
N ALA A 59 9.88 -3.87 -1.01
CA ALA A 59 8.73 -3.06 -1.43
C ALA A 59 8.85 -2.68 -2.92
N GLN A 60 10.05 -2.29 -3.35
CA GLN A 60 10.36 -2.00 -4.76
C GLN A 60 10.12 -3.22 -5.65
N GLU A 61 10.64 -4.39 -5.27
CA GLU A 61 10.41 -5.65 -5.98
C GLU A 61 8.92 -6.03 -5.97
N THR A 62 8.19 -5.79 -4.86
CA THR A 62 6.73 -6.03 -4.84
C THR A 62 6.03 -5.18 -5.90
N TRP A 63 6.35 -3.88 -5.97
CA TRP A 63 5.78 -2.99 -6.99
C TRP A 63 6.13 -3.46 -8.42
N GLN A 64 7.38 -3.86 -8.66
CA GLN A 64 7.83 -4.34 -9.96
C GLN A 64 7.05 -5.57 -10.45
N GLU A 65 6.75 -6.52 -9.57
CA GLU A 65 5.98 -7.72 -9.95
C GLU A 65 4.52 -7.38 -10.30
N ILE A 66 3.97 -6.31 -9.72
CA ILE A 66 2.53 -6.01 -9.80
C ILE A 66 2.20 -4.82 -10.71
N THR A 67 3.19 -4.04 -11.17
CA THR A 67 2.98 -2.79 -11.93
C THR A 67 2.17 -3.00 -13.21
N GLY A 68 2.22 -4.18 -13.84
CA GLY A 68 1.46 -4.47 -15.07
C GLY A 68 -0.06 -4.56 -14.88
N TYR A 69 -0.53 -4.60 -13.64
CA TYR A 69 -1.94 -4.71 -13.28
C TYR A 69 -2.54 -3.39 -12.78
N VAL A 70 -1.72 -2.36 -12.59
CA VAL A 70 -2.14 -1.04 -12.07
C VAL A 70 -1.91 0.01 -13.15
N ASN A 71 -2.97 0.70 -13.56
CA ASN A 71 -2.85 1.88 -14.41
C ASN A 71 -2.48 3.10 -13.56
N ALA A 72 -1.19 3.32 -13.34
CA ALA A 72 -0.68 4.44 -12.56
C ALA A 72 -0.33 5.62 -13.45
N LYS A 73 -0.84 6.83 -13.15
CA LYS A 73 -0.37 8.05 -13.82
C LYS A 73 1.08 8.35 -13.46
N THR A 74 1.46 8.08 -12.22
CA THR A 74 2.64 8.68 -11.63
C THR A 74 3.12 7.82 -10.45
N VAL A 75 4.41 7.48 -10.41
CA VAL A 75 5.00 6.54 -9.44
C VAL A 75 6.24 7.18 -8.82
N GLU A 76 6.36 7.12 -7.50
CA GLU A 76 7.54 7.64 -6.81
C GLU A 76 7.97 6.76 -5.63
N THR A 77 9.27 6.82 -5.36
CA THR A 77 9.83 6.26 -4.12
C THR A 77 9.64 7.29 -3.01
N CYS A 78 9.11 6.86 -1.87
CA CYS A 78 8.81 7.72 -0.73
C CYS A 78 9.52 7.18 0.52
N ASP A 79 10.48 7.96 1.04
CA ASP A 79 11.31 7.57 2.18
C ASP A 79 10.53 7.55 3.51
N ASP A 80 9.39 8.24 3.56
CA ASP A 80 8.53 8.30 4.76
C ASP A 80 7.71 7.04 5.00
N ILE A 81 7.63 6.13 4.02
CA ILE A 81 6.83 4.90 4.12
C ILE A 81 7.66 3.63 4.38
N THR A 82 8.82 3.78 5.01
CA THR A 82 9.61 2.67 5.58
C THR A 82 8.94 2.07 6.82
N PRO A 83 9.44 0.95 7.40
CA PRO A 83 8.89 0.42 8.67
C PRO A 83 8.91 1.42 9.84
N TYR A 84 9.76 2.45 9.76
CA TYR A 84 9.94 3.45 10.82
C TYR A 84 9.19 4.76 10.54
N GLY A 85 8.46 4.82 9.42
CA GLY A 85 7.61 5.95 9.07
C GLY A 85 6.55 6.23 10.13
N GLN A 86 6.15 7.50 10.24
CA GLN A 86 5.12 7.94 11.18
C GLN A 86 3.79 8.08 10.45
N ALA A 87 2.78 7.32 10.86
CA ALA A 87 1.50 7.24 10.16
C ALA A 87 0.82 8.61 10.03
N GLU A 88 0.82 9.41 11.10
CA GLU A 88 0.27 10.77 11.12
C GLU A 88 0.94 11.70 10.09
N HIS A 89 2.27 11.60 9.93
CA HIS A 89 3.02 12.38 8.95
C HIS A 89 2.70 11.94 7.52
N VAL A 90 2.67 10.63 7.27
CA VAL A 90 2.32 10.06 5.96
C VAL A 90 0.89 10.44 5.57
N PHE A 91 -0.05 10.34 6.51
CA PHE A 91 -1.43 10.79 6.32
C PHE A 91 -1.47 12.27 5.93
N SER A 92 -0.82 13.14 6.71
CA SER A 92 -0.79 14.59 6.46
C SER A 92 -0.18 14.92 5.09
N TYR A 93 0.91 14.23 4.72
CA TYR A 93 1.55 14.37 3.41
C TYR A 93 0.61 13.97 2.27
N MET A 94 -0.06 12.81 2.37
CA MET A 94 -1.03 12.36 1.37
C MET A 94 -2.20 13.33 1.21
N MET A 95 -2.70 13.91 2.32
CA MET A 95 -3.78 14.90 2.25
C MET A 95 -3.34 16.21 1.60
N ALA A 96 -2.12 16.68 1.89
CA ALA A 96 -1.55 17.84 1.22
C ALA A 96 -1.39 17.59 -0.29
N LEU A 97 -0.88 16.42 -0.69
CA LEU A 97 -0.80 16.02 -2.10
C LEU A 97 -2.18 15.97 -2.77
N ALA A 98 -3.18 15.38 -2.11
CA ALA A 98 -4.54 15.32 -2.61
C ALA A 98 -5.13 16.72 -2.87
N GLU A 99 -4.88 17.66 -1.97
CA GLU A 99 -5.37 19.02 -2.10
C GLU A 99 -4.67 19.81 -3.22
N VAL A 100 -3.33 19.75 -3.27
CA VAL A 100 -2.51 20.55 -4.19
C VAL A 100 -2.60 20.01 -5.61
N ASP A 101 -2.42 18.71 -5.79
CA ASP A 101 -2.33 18.08 -7.12
C ASP A 101 -3.67 17.52 -7.60
N LYS A 102 -4.75 17.68 -6.81
CA LYS A 102 -6.08 17.12 -7.09
C LYS A 102 -6.03 15.60 -7.29
N ILE A 103 -5.25 14.91 -6.45
CA ILE A 103 -5.18 13.46 -6.44
C ILE A 103 -6.43 12.89 -5.78
N GLU A 104 -7.12 12.00 -6.49
CA GLU A 104 -8.32 11.31 -6.01
C GLU A 104 -8.03 9.83 -5.71
N SER A 105 -6.85 9.32 -6.05
CA SER A 105 -6.52 7.91 -5.88
C SER A 105 -5.02 7.65 -5.63
N PHE A 106 -4.75 6.88 -4.57
CA PHE A 106 -3.40 6.47 -4.15
C PHE A 106 -3.23 4.94 -4.14
N PHE A 107 -2.03 4.48 -4.46
CA PHE A 107 -1.58 3.11 -4.17
C PHE A 107 -0.27 3.16 -3.38
N LEU A 108 -0.16 2.38 -2.31
CA LEU A 108 1.00 2.33 -1.45
C LEU A 108 1.55 0.91 -1.35
N VAL A 109 2.88 0.76 -1.43
CA VAL A 109 3.58 -0.48 -1.08
C VAL A 109 4.56 -0.19 0.06
N SER A 110 4.26 -0.72 1.25
CA SER A 110 4.96 -0.40 2.49
C SER A 110 5.08 -1.62 3.43
N HIS A 111 5.23 -1.40 4.73
CA HIS A 111 5.64 -2.36 5.74
C HIS A 111 4.78 -2.30 6.98
N LEU A 112 4.84 -3.37 7.78
CA LEU A 112 4.43 -3.28 9.18
C LEU A 112 5.50 -2.54 10.01
N PRO A 113 5.08 -1.82 11.07
CA PRO A 113 3.69 -1.64 11.49
C PRO A 113 2.93 -0.55 10.73
N LEU A 114 3.63 0.25 9.91
CA LEU A 114 3.09 1.46 9.27
C LEU A 114 1.78 1.23 8.50
N VAL A 115 1.67 0.18 7.66
CA VAL A 115 0.43 -0.06 6.88
C VAL A 115 -0.80 -0.23 7.77
N GLY A 116 -0.65 -0.81 8.96
CA GLY A 116 -1.73 -0.98 9.93
C GLY A 116 -2.10 0.36 10.55
N TYR A 117 -1.12 1.11 11.04
CA TYR A 117 -1.36 2.43 11.66
C TYR A 117 -1.92 3.44 10.67
N LEU A 118 -1.37 3.50 9.44
CA LEU A 118 -1.87 4.39 8.40
C LEU A 118 -3.33 4.07 8.03
N THR A 119 -3.73 2.80 8.05
CA THR A 119 -5.14 2.45 7.83
C THR A 119 -6.03 3.02 8.94
N SER A 120 -5.57 3.03 10.19
CA SER A 120 -6.28 3.64 11.32
C SER A 120 -6.30 5.17 11.29
N GLU A 121 -5.31 5.82 10.68
CA GLU A 121 -5.36 7.28 10.42
C GLU A 121 -6.50 7.63 9.47
N PHE A 122 -6.70 6.83 8.42
CA PHE A 122 -7.79 7.06 7.45
C PHE A 122 -9.16 6.64 7.99
N VAL A 123 -9.23 5.54 8.74
CA VAL A 123 -10.50 4.98 9.22
C VAL A 123 -10.56 5.05 10.74
N ARG A 124 -11.29 6.06 11.24
CA ARG A 124 -11.47 6.30 12.69
C ARG A 124 -12.04 5.06 13.40
N ASP A 125 -11.64 4.89 14.65
CA ASP A 125 -12.08 3.83 15.57
C ASP A 125 -11.81 2.39 15.09
N VAL A 126 -11.04 2.20 14.02
CA VAL A 126 -10.57 0.89 13.58
C VAL A 126 -9.22 0.60 14.23
N THR A 127 -9.16 -0.52 14.94
CA THR A 127 -7.88 -1.06 15.40
C THR A 127 -6.98 -1.39 14.20
N PRO A 128 -5.66 -1.12 14.27
CA PRO A 128 -4.75 -1.39 13.16
C PRO A 128 -4.95 -2.80 12.60
N PRO A 129 -5.39 -2.95 11.34
CA PRO A 129 -5.76 -4.24 10.81
C PRO A 129 -4.53 -5.12 10.60
N MET A 130 -4.75 -6.44 10.59
CA MET A 130 -3.72 -7.38 10.22
C MET A 130 -3.36 -7.23 8.74
N PHE A 131 -2.05 -7.11 8.46
CA PHE A 131 -1.50 -7.18 7.11
C PHE A 131 -0.58 -8.40 6.98
N PRO A 132 -1.03 -9.53 6.40
CA PRO A 132 -0.10 -10.56 5.95
C PRO A 132 0.82 -9.98 4.86
N THR A 133 1.97 -10.60 4.61
CA THR A 133 2.79 -10.25 3.44
C THR A 133 1.96 -10.32 2.17
N SER A 134 2.20 -9.40 1.23
CA SER A 134 1.37 -9.19 0.03
C SER A 134 -0.08 -8.75 0.29
N GLY A 135 -0.53 -8.62 1.53
CA GLY A 135 -1.90 -8.22 1.85
C GLY A 135 -2.20 -6.81 1.37
N LEU A 136 -3.37 -6.63 0.75
CA LEU A 136 -3.86 -5.39 0.18
C LEU A 136 -5.20 -5.02 0.81
N ILE A 137 -5.33 -3.77 1.25
CA ILE A 137 -6.58 -3.19 1.72
C ILE A 137 -6.95 -2.03 0.81
N CYS A 138 -8.21 -1.99 0.37
CA CYS A 138 -8.81 -0.86 -0.32
C CYS A 138 -9.72 -0.12 0.66
N LEU A 139 -9.55 1.20 0.75
CA LEU A 139 -10.37 2.07 1.56
C LEU A 139 -10.72 3.34 0.80
N GLU A 140 -11.74 4.02 1.29
CA GLU A 140 -12.18 5.30 0.81
C GLU A 140 -12.09 6.33 1.94
N TYR A 141 -11.67 7.55 1.64
CA TYR A 141 -11.54 8.63 2.61
C TYR A 141 -12.15 9.93 2.07
N GLN A 142 -12.94 10.60 2.91
CA GLN A 142 -13.57 11.88 2.60
C GLN A 142 -12.95 12.98 3.46
N PRO A 143 -12.06 13.84 2.90
CA PRO A 143 -11.38 14.88 3.67
C PRO A 143 -12.33 15.91 4.30
N GLU A 144 -13.46 16.21 3.65
CA GLU A 144 -14.41 17.25 4.07
C GLU A 144 -15.04 16.97 5.44
N ASN A 145 -15.36 15.71 5.72
CA ASN A 145 -15.95 15.27 6.99
C ASN A 145 -15.00 14.39 7.82
N GLN A 146 -13.78 14.16 7.31
CA GLN A 146 -12.75 13.30 7.90
C GLN A 146 -13.26 11.88 8.21
N GLN A 147 -14.02 11.30 7.29
CA GLN A 147 -14.55 9.95 7.42
C GLN A 147 -13.86 9.02 6.42
N GLY A 148 -13.39 7.89 6.90
CA GLY A 148 -12.92 6.79 6.06
C GLY A 148 -13.75 5.54 6.23
N GLN A 149 -13.74 4.69 5.21
CA GLN A 149 -14.40 3.40 5.20
C GLN A 149 -13.53 2.36 4.52
N LEU A 150 -13.41 1.17 5.14
CA LEU A 150 -12.82 0.01 4.49
C LEU A 150 -13.78 -0.55 3.44
N LEU A 151 -13.28 -0.75 2.22
CA LEU A 151 -14.07 -1.28 1.11
C LEU A 151 -13.81 -2.78 0.90
N GLN A 152 -12.55 -3.17 0.70
CA GLN A 152 -12.16 -4.56 0.45
C GLN A 152 -10.83 -4.92 1.10
N ARG A 153 -10.63 -6.22 1.31
CA ARG A 153 -9.38 -6.81 1.78
C ARG A 153 -9.05 -8.01 0.89
N PHE A 154 -7.83 -8.05 0.38
CA PHE A 154 -7.33 -9.11 -0.47
C PHE A 154 -6.05 -9.66 0.16
N PHE A 155 -6.06 -10.94 0.49
CA PHE A 155 -4.94 -11.61 1.16
C PHE A 155 -4.51 -12.85 0.38
N PRO A 156 -3.24 -13.27 0.49
CA PRO A 156 -2.80 -14.51 -0.14
C PRO A 156 -3.63 -15.68 0.35
N THR A 157 -4.04 -16.55 -0.57
CA THR A 157 -4.68 -17.82 -0.21
C THR A 157 -3.58 -18.75 0.30
N VAL A 158 -3.76 -19.29 1.52
CA VAL A 158 -2.87 -20.31 2.06
C VAL A 158 -3.04 -21.55 1.17
N SER A 159 -1.99 -21.90 0.43
CA SER A 159 -1.91 -23.16 -0.33
C SER A 159 -1.47 -24.28 0.58
#